data_AF-A0A2H1WCN8-F1
#
_entry.id   AF-A0A2H1WCN8-F1
#
_cell.length_a   1.000
_cell.length_b   1.000
_cell.length_c   1.000
_cell.angle_alpha   90.00
_cell.angle_beta   90.00
_cell.angle_gamma   90.00
#
_symmetry.space_group_name_H-M   'P 1'
#
loop_
_entity.id
_entity.type
_entity.pdbx_description
1 polymer ?
#
loop_
_entity_poly.entity_id
_entity_poly.type
_entity_poly.pdbx_seq_one_letter_code
_entity_poly.pdbx_strand_id
1 'polypeptide(L)'
;WLQYVRCDGLPDPRIVTELNTFLHLWQQNKVADDNELDKKFIEVLPILEMLENILNNARQYTPRQISNYDEVRLALRAQLASAIEMASYSLLRNIEKNLVSESTKVSTYKREFKGMRLNIWVAIKWPTKKPRPVEHEPDPVELSFPSMKVSVKLPKIIDGSCVCVRAARSQIDLLSELSHSFALKFDMPKRYEDLFSFNVKELIESQRLKKLQDEARSKFYREVRERVRELENIIKTNIYLQNIKEKEELDVLNMAEAPYVSPPRVCIATECGKSFEHNLT
;
A
#
# COMPACT_ATOMS: atom_id res chain seq x y z
N TRP A 1 14.63 -34.17 -18.50
CA TRP A 1 14.84 -35.52 -17.92
C TRP A 1 14.13 -35.66 -16.58
N LEU A 2 14.50 -34.91 -15.53
CA LEU A 2 13.85 -34.98 -14.21
C LEU A 2 12.31 -34.84 -14.26
N GLN A 3 11.80 -33.91 -15.09
CA GLN A 3 10.35 -33.74 -15.29
C GLN A 3 9.68 -34.98 -15.90
N TYR A 4 10.29 -35.60 -16.92
CA TYR A 4 9.77 -36.82 -17.56
C TYR A 4 9.81 -38.05 -16.64
N VAL A 5 10.69 -38.06 -15.64
CA VAL A 5 10.81 -39.14 -14.65
C VAL A 5 9.82 -38.98 -13.49
N ARG A 6 9.27 -37.77 -13.28
CA ARG A 6 8.42 -37.44 -12.13
C ARG A 6 7.07 -38.16 -12.16
N CYS A 7 6.54 -38.47 -13.36
CA CYS A 7 5.31 -39.24 -13.59
C CYS A 7 4.13 -38.86 -12.67
N ASP A 8 4.00 -37.58 -12.34
CA ASP A 8 3.05 -37.06 -11.36
C ASP A 8 1.70 -36.66 -11.96
N GLY A 9 1.54 -36.77 -13.28
CA GLY A 9 0.31 -36.41 -14.00
C GLY A 9 0.02 -34.91 -14.04
N LEU A 10 0.98 -34.08 -13.62
CA LEU A 10 0.89 -32.62 -13.70
C LEU A 10 1.37 -32.10 -15.06
N PRO A 11 0.81 -30.98 -15.56
CA PRO A 11 1.25 -30.37 -16.81
C PRO A 11 2.72 -29.94 -16.72
N ASP A 12 3.45 -29.98 -17.84
CA ASP A 12 4.80 -29.42 -17.90
C ASP A 12 4.72 -27.88 -17.85
N PRO A 13 5.34 -27.20 -16.85
CA PRO A 13 5.33 -25.75 -16.76
C PRO A 13 5.96 -25.02 -17.95
N ARG A 14 6.74 -25.73 -18.78
CA ARG A 14 7.35 -25.20 -20.01
C ARG A 14 6.38 -25.19 -21.20
N ILE A 15 5.26 -25.89 -21.10
CA ILE A 15 4.30 -26.04 -22.20
C ILE A 15 3.03 -25.27 -21.82
N VAL A 16 2.94 -24.02 -22.30
CA VAL A 16 1.83 -23.09 -22.00
C VAL A 16 0.45 -23.70 -22.33
N THR A 17 0.34 -24.49 -23.39
CA THR A 17 -0.93 -25.13 -23.79
C THR A 17 -1.41 -26.18 -22.79
N GLU A 18 -0.49 -26.93 -22.17
CA GLU A 18 -0.83 -27.89 -21.12
C GLU A 18 -1.31 -27.16 -19.86
N LEU A 19 -0.63 -26.08 -19.48
CA LEU A 19 -1.03 -25.26 -18.34
C LEU A 19 -2.40 -24.61 -18.54
N ASN A 20 -2.69 -24.08 -19.73
CA ASN A 20 -4.01 -23.52 -20.05
C ASN A 20 -5.10 -24.58 -19.99
N THR A 21 -4.82 -25.78 -20.48
CA THR A 21 -5.78 -26.90 -20.40
C THR A 21 -6.03 -27.29 -18.95
N PHE A 22 -4.98 -27.40 -18.14
CA PHE A 22 -5.08 -27.66 -16.71
C PHE A 22 -5.91 -26.59 -15.98
N LEU A 23 -5.64 -25.31 -16.25
CA LEU A 23 -6.39 -24.19 -15.68
C LEU A 23 -7.87 -24.25 -16.06
N HIS A 24 -8.17 -24.52 -17.34
CA HIS A 24 -9.54 -24.63 -17.83
C HIS A 24 -10.30 -25.77 -17.15
N LEU A 25 -9.68 -26.95 -17.04
CA LEU A 25 -10.28 -28.11 -16.35
C LEU A 25 -10.51 -27.81 -14.87
N TRP A 26 -9.60 -27.09 -14.22
CA TRP A 26 -9.79 -26.68 -12.84
C TRP A 26 -10.97 -25.70 -12.69
N GLN A 27 -11.12 -24.72 -13.57
CA GLN A 27 -12.24 -23.78 -13.56
C GLN A 27 -13.61 -24.45 -13.76
N GLN A 28 -13.67 -25.58 -14.47
CA GLN A 28 -14.89 -26.36 -14.63
C GLN A 28 -15.28 -27.10 -13.35
N ASN A 29 -14.32 -27.39 -12.46
CA ASN A 29 -14.60 -28.07 -11.20
C ASN A 29 -15.29 -27.12 -10.21
N LYS A 30 -16.55 -27.41 -9.90
CA LYS A 30 -17.38 -26.60 -8.98
C LYS A 30 -17.19 -26.96 -7.51
N VAL A 31 -16.48 -28.05 -7.22
CA VAL A 31 -16.25 -28.51 -5.85
C VAL A 31 -14.93 -27.93 -5.37
N ALA A 32 -14.99 -27.12 -4.32
CA ALA A 32 -13.83 -26.63 -3.60
C ALA A 32 -14.10 -26.83 -2.10
N ASP A 33 -13.85 -28.05 -1.62
CA ASP A 33 -13.74 -28.31 -0.19
C ASP A 33 -12.30 -28.06 0.28
N ASP A 34 -12.07 -28.21 1.58
CA ASP A 34 -10.75 -28.01 2.17
C ASP A 34 -9.73 -29.06 1.71
N ASN A 35 -10.17 -30.29 1.40
CA ASN A 35 -9.29 -31.35 0.90
C ASN A 35 -8.87 -31.12 -0.56
N GLU A 36 -9.79 -30.68 -1.41
CA GLU A 36 -9.51 -30.27 -2.78
C GLU A 36 -8.56 -29.07 -2.78
N LEU A 37 -8.77 -28.11 -1.88
CA LEU A 37 -7.86 -26.97 -1.72
C LEU A 37 -6.44 -27.44 -1.40
N ASP A 38 -6.27 -28.37 -0.46
CA ASP A 38 -4.96 -28.93 -0.07
C ASP A 38 -4.26 -29.60 -1.27
N LYS A 39 -5.01 -30.44 -2.01
CA LYS A 39 -4.50 -31.06 -3.24
C LYS A 39 -4.04 -30.01 -4.25
N LYS A 40 -4.87 -28.98 -4.51
CA LYS A 40 -4.52 -27.93 -5.46
C LYS A 40 -3.28 -27.13 -5.04
N PHE A 41 -3.07 -26.89 -3.76
CA PHE A 41 -1.80 -26.33 -3.29
C PHE A 41 -0.61 -27.26 -3.57
N ILE A 42 -0.76 -28.56 -3.34
CA ILE A 42 0.32 -29.53 -3.62
C ILE A 42 0.67 -29.57 -5.12
N GLU A 43 -0.33 -29.50 -5.99
CA GLU A 43 -0.18 -29.55 -7.45
C GLU A 43 0.38 -28.24 -8.03
N VAL A 44 -0.13 -27.09 -7.58
CA VAL A 44 0.14 -25.79 -8.22
C VAL A 44 1.43 -25.13 -7.71
N LEU A 45 1.81 -25.36 -6.45
CA LEU A 45 3.03 -24.73 -5.89
C LEU A 45 4.30 -25.04 -6.71
N PRO A 46 4.59 -26.30 -7.08
CA PRO A 46 5.77 -26.61 -7.90
C PRO A 46 5.70 -25.99 -9.31
N ILE A 47 4.50 -25.87 -9.87
CA ILE A 47 4.28 -25.25 -11.19
C ILE A 47 4.62 -23.75 -11.11
N LEU A 48 4.13 -23.05 -10.08
CA LEU A 48 4.41 -21.64 -9.85
C LEU A 48 5.90 -21.38 -9.63
N GLU A 49 6.56 -22.19 -8.79
CA GLU A 49 8.01 -22.08 -8.55
C GLU A 49 8.81 -22.24 -9.85
N MET A 50 8.40 -23.16 -10.72
CA MET A 50 9.06 -23.37 -12.01
C MET A 50 8.80 -22.22 -12.99
N LEU A 51 7.59 -21.65 -13.03
CA LEU A 51 7.27 -20.48 -13.82
C LEU A 51 8.06 -19.25 -13.37
N GLU A 52 8.21 -19.04 -12.05
CA GLU A 52 9.06 -17.98 -11.50
C GLU A 52 10.53 -18.16 -11.92
N ASN A 53 11.04 -19.40 -11.87
CA ASN A 53 12.39 -19.70 -12.35
C ASN A 53 12.56 -19.42 -13.85
N ILE A 54 11.54 -19.65 -14.68
CA ILE A 54 11.55 -19.33 -16.11
C ILE A 54 11.59 -17.81 -16.31
N LEU A 55 10.75 -17.05 -15.59
CA LEU A 55 10.69 -15.59 -15.69
C LEU A 55 11.98 -14.92 -15.19
N ASN A 56 12.59 -15.44 -14.13
CA ASN A 56 13.90 -14.97 -13.64
C ASN A 56 15.01 -15.19 -14.67
N ASN A 57 14.88 -16.20 -15.53
CA ASN A 57 15.81 -16.51 -16.62
C ASN A 57 15.32 -15.97 -17.98
N ALA A 58 14.65 -14.80 -17.98
CA ALA A 58 14.08 -14.15 -19.16
C ALA A 58 15.00 -14.08 -20.39
N ARG A 59 16.32 -13.98 -20.21
CA ARG A 59 17.30 -13.89 -21.31
C ARG A 59 17.28 -15.09 -22.27
N GLN A 60 16.78 -16.25 -21.83
CA GLN A 60 16.73 -17.47 -22.64
C GLN A 60 15.49 -17.57 -23.52
N TYR A 61 14.51 -16.68 -23.33
CA TYR A 61 13.19 -16.79 -23.96
C TYR A 61 12.85 -15.53 -24.76
N THR A 62 11.96 -15.69 -25.74
CA THR A 62 11.44 -14.54 -26.50
C THR A 62 10.49 -13.69 -25.64
N PRO A 63 10.37 -12.38 -25.89
CA PRO A 63 9.43 -11.52 -25.13
C PRO A 63 7.99 -12.04 -25.13
N ARG A 64 7.55 -12.61 -26.25
CA ARG A 64 6.21 -13.22 -26.37
C ARG A 64 6.04 -14.43 -25.46
N GLN A 65 7.05 -15.29 -25.37
CA GLN A 65 7.01 -16.45 -24.46
C GLN A 65 6.97 -16.01 -23.01
N ILE A 66 7.78 -15.01 -22.63
CA ILE A 66 7.78 -14.44 -21.28
C ILE A 66 6.39 -13.92 -20.92
N SER A 67 5.77 -13.14 -21.81
CA SER A 67 4.41 -12.64 -21.62
C SER A 67 3.39 -13.76 -21.41
N ASN A 68 3.48 -14.83 -22.21
CA ASN A 68 2.57 -15.98 -22.07
C ASN A 68 2.76 -16.72 -20.74
N TYR A 69 4.01 -16.95 -20.30
CA TYR A 69 4.27 -17.59 -19.01
C TYR A 69 3.79 -16.72 -17.85
N ASP A 70 3.96 -15.41 -17.96
CA ASP A 70 3.52 -14.46 -16.95
C ASP A 70 1.99 -14.42 -16.82
N GLU A 71 1.28 -14.41 -17.96
CA GLU A 71 -0.19 -14.47 -17.99
C GLU A 71 -0.72 -15.74 -17.32
N VAL A 72 -0.13 -16.90 -17.63
CA VAL A 72 -0.52 -18.17 -17.02
C VAL A 72 -0.19 -18.21 -15.52
N ARG A 73 0.97 -17.67 -15.12
CA ARG A 73 1.37 -17.55 -13.70
C ARG A 73 0.36 -16.73 -12.91
N LEU A 74 -0.04 -15.58 -13.45
CA LEU A 74 -1.06 -14.71 -12.86
C LEU A 74 -2.42 -15.43 -12.77
N ALA A 75 -2.83 -16.10 -13.84
CA ALA A 75 -4.09 -16.83 -13.86
C ALA A 75 -4.14 -17.98 -12.84
N LEU A 76 -3.04 -18.72 -12.66
CA LEU A 76 -2.93 -19.77 -11.63
C LEU A 76 -3.01 -19.20 -10.21
N ARG A 77 -2.37 -18.05 -9.94
CA ARG A 77 -2.46 -17.37 -8.63
C ARG A 77 -3.88 -16.87 -8.36
N ALA A 78 -4.53 -16.27 -9.36
CA ALA A 78 -5.92 -15.85 -9.25
C ALA A 78 -6.86 -17.05 -8.99
N GLN A 79 -6.62 -18.17 -9.66
CA GLN A 79 -7.40 -19.39 -9.46
C GLN A 79 -7.20 -19.98 -8.05
N LEU A 80 -5.97 -19.98 -7.52
CA LEU A 80 -5.70 -20.35 -6.13
C LEU A 80 -6.43 -19.43 -5.15
N ALA A 81 -6.40 -18.11 -5.38
CA ALA A 81 -7.11 -17.14 -4.55
C ALA A 81 -8.63 -17.42 -4.52
N SER A 82 -9.24 -17.65 -5.69
CA SER A 82 -10.64 -18.01 -5.80
C SER A 82 -10.95 -19.35 -5.11
N ALA A 83 -10.07 -20.35 -5.22
CA ALA A 83 -10.23 -21.63 -4.53
C ALA A 83 -10.23 -21.47 -3.00
N ILE A 84 -9.40 -20.58 -2.44
CA ILE A 84 -9.41 -20.26 -1.00
C ILE A 84 -10.76 -19.66 -0.59
N GLU A 85 -11.33 -18.76 -1.41
CA GLU A 85 -12.64 -18.16 -1.15
C GLU A 85 -13.76 -19.19 -1.19
N MET A 86 -13.78 -20.04 -2.22
CA MET A 86 -14.78 -21.08 -2.38
C MET A 86 -14.70 -22.13 -1.26
N ALA A 87 -13.50 -22.53 -0.86
CA ALA A 87 -13.29 -23.41 0.29
C ALA A 87 -13.74 -22.74 1.60
N SER A 88 -13.42 -21.46 1.80
CA SER A 88 -13.90 -20.70 2.96
C SER A 88 -15.42 -20.65 3.02
N TYR A 89 -16.08 -20.42 1.88
CA TYR A 89 -17.54 -20.43 1.76
C TYR A 89 -18.12 -21.82 2.05
N SER A 90 -17.53 -22.88 1.48
CA SER A 90 -17.96 -24.26 1.71
C SER A 90 -17.86 -24.66 3.20
N LEU A 91 -16.77 -24.25 3.85
CA LEU A 91 -16.57 -24.44 5.29
C LEU A 91 -17.66 -23.73 6.11
N LEU A 92 -17.93 -22.46 5.78
CA LEU A 92 -18.95 -21.64 6.43
C LEU A 92 -20.38 -22.07 6.13
N ARG A 93 -20.63 -22.74 5.01
CA ARG A 93 -21.97 -23.24 4.67
C ARG A 93 -22.41 -24.34 5.63
N ASN A 94 -21.47 -25.17 6.10
CA ASN A 94 -21.72 -26.27 7.02
C ASN A 94 -20.95 -26.07 8.33
N ILE A 95 -21.26 -24.99 9.06
CA ILE A 95 -20.59 -24.59 10.31
C ILE A 95 -20.57 -25.73 11.32
N GLU A 96 -21.72 -26.37 11.54
CA GLU A 96 -21.89 -27.42 12.56
C GLU A 96 -21.00 -28.65 12.32
N LYS A 97 -20.73 -28.96 11.05
CA LYS A 97 -19.90 -30.10 10.66
C LYS A 97 -18.41 -29.76 10.68
N ASN A 98 -18.06 -28.56 10.21
CA ASN A 98 -16.68 -28.23 9.86
C ASN A 98 -15.96 -27.42 10.96
N LEU A 99 -16.67 -26.62 11.75
CA LEU A 99 -16.08 -25.78 12.79
C LEU A 99 -16.17 -26.44 14.17
N VAL A 100 -15.14 -26.25 14.98
CA VAL A 100 -15.10 -26.68 16.37
C VAL A 100 -15.66 -25.56 17.24
N SER A 101 -16.67 -25.86 18.05
CA SER A 101 -17.25 -24.89 18.98
C SER A 101 -16.37 -24.79 20.24
N GLU A 102 -15.58 -23.71 20.35
CA GLU A 102 -14.76 -23.42 21.53
C GLU A 102 -15.61 -22.88 22.69
N SER A 103 -16.71 -22.19 22.38
CA SER A 103 -17.64 -21.64 23.36
C SER A 103 -19.05 -21.65 22.80
N THR A 104 -20.05 -21.44 23.66
CA THR A 104 -21.46 -21.33 23.24
C THR A 104 -21.67 -20.25 22.18
N LYS A 105 -20.85 -19.19 22.17
CA LYS A 105 -20.97 -18.07 21.22
C LYS A 105 -19.99 -18.11 20.05
N VAL A 106 -18.99 -19.01 20.08
CA VAL A 106 -17.83 -18.94 19.18
C VAL A 106 -17.49 -20.32 18.65
N SER A 107 -17.37 -20.39 17.33
CA SER A 107 -16.84 -21.56 16.64
C SER A 107 -15.65 -21.17 15.78
N THR A 108 -14.64 -22.03 15.78
CA THR A 108 -13.38 -21.79 15.08
C THR A 108 -13.03 -22.96 14.17
N TYR A 109 -12.33 -22.66 13.09
CA TYR A 109 -11.70 -23.64 12.22
C TYR A 109 -10.23 -23.28 12.08
N LYS A 110 -9.35 -24.28 12.13
CA LYS A 110 -7.90 -24.12 12.02
C LYS A 110 -7.36 -25.28 11.19
N ARG A 111 -6.76 -24.99 10.05
CA ARG A 111 -6.05 -25.99 9.23
C ARG A 111 -4.78 -25.40 8.62
N GLU A 112 -3.74 -26.22 8.61
CA GLU A 112 -2.48 -25.94 7.93
C GLU A 112 -2.42 -26.76 6.64
N PHE A 113 -2.14 -26.08 5.54
CA PHE A 113 -1.92 -26.62 4.21
C PHE A 113 -0.44 -26.46 3.86
N LYS A 114 0.04 -27.17 2.83
CA LYS A 114 1.45 -27.10 2.41
C LYS A 114 1.96 -25.66 2.17
N GLY A 115 1.13 -24.79 1.61
CA GLY A 115 1.49 -23.39 1.28
C GLY A 115 0.71 -22.31 2.02
N MET A 116 -0.18 -22.65 2.96
CA MET A 116 -1.06 -21.68 3.60
C MET A 116 -1.55 -22.15 4.97
N ARG A 117 -1.79 -21.21 5.89
CA ARG A 117 -2.55 -21.46 7.12
C ARG A 117 -3.89 -20.72 7.05
N LEU A 118 -4.98 -21.44 7.30
CA LEU A 118 -6.33 -20.88 7.30
C LEU A 118 -6.96 -21.02 8.69
N ASN A 119 -7.32 -19.89 9.27
CA ASN A 119 -8.16 -19.85 10.46
C ASN A 119 -9.45 -19.06 10.17
N ILE A 120 -10.57 -19.62 10.60
CA ILE A 120 -11.88 -18.98 10.49
C ILE A 120 -12.44 -18.89 11.90
N TRP A 121 -12.95 -17.71 12.25
CA TRP A 121 -13.65 -17.46 13.49
C TRP A 121 -15.06 -16.99 13.17
N VAL A 122 -16.06 -17.60 13.79
CA VAL A 122 -17.47 -17.26 13.60
C VAL A 122 -18.13 -17.08 14.95
N ALA A 123 -18.88 -15.99 15.08
CA ALA A 123 -19.75 -15.80 16.23
C ALA A 123 -21.18 -16.26 15.91
N ILE A 124 -21.66 -17.22 16.71
CA ILE A 124 -22.96 -17.85 16.56
C ILE A 124 -23.99 -17.07 17.39
N LYS A 125 -25.03 -16.59 16.72
CA LYS A 125 -26.16 -15.92 17.37
C LYS A 125 -27.11 -16.96 17.94
N TRP A 126 -27.20 -17.02 19.27
CA TRP A 126 -28.28 -17.74 19.94
C TRP A 126 -29.50 -16.83 20.13
N PRO A 127 -30.72 -17.39 20.19
CA PRO A 127 -31.90 -16.64 20.58
C PRO A 127 -31.68 -16.01 21.96
N THR A 128 -31.65 -14.68 22.00
CA THR A 128 -31.42 -13.91 23.22
C THR A 128 -32.62 -14.02 24.15
N LYS A 129 -32.36 -14.21 25.45
CA LYS A 129 -33.37 -13.97 26.50
C LYS A 129 -33.72 -12.47 26.50
N LYS A 130 -34.94 -12.12 26.95
CA LYS A 130 -35.45 -10.74 27.03
C LYS A 130 -34.38 -9.76 27.55
N PRO A 131 -34.22 -8.57 26.94
CA PRO A 131 -33.17 -7.63 27.31
C PRO A 131 -33.29 -7.26 28.78
N ARG A 132 -32.16 -7.28 29.49
CA ARG A 132 -32.09 -6.77 30.87
C ARG A 132 -32.10 -5.23 30.80
N PRO A 133 -32.68 -4.52 31.79
CA PRO A 133 -32.85 -3.06 31.75
C PRO A 133 -31.56 -2.23 31.73
N VAL A 134 -30.40 -2.86 31.89
CA VAL A 134 -29.10 -2.17 31.93
C VAL A 134 -28.35 -2.53 30.65
N GLU A 135 -28.24 -1.56 29.73
CA GLU A 135 -27.38 -1.64 28.56
C GLU A 135 -25.92 -1.58 29.02
N HIS A 136 -25.31 -2.74 29.26
CA HIS A 136 -23.86 -2.81 29.39
C HIS A 136 -23.27 -2.62 27.99
N GLU A 137 -22.32 -1.69 27.84
CA GLU A 137 -21.58 -1.59 26.57
C GLU A 137 -20.97 -2.96 26.23
N PRO A 138 -21.09 -3.43 24.97
CA PRO A 138 -20.48 -4.68 24.58
C PRO A 138 -18.96 -4.57 24.64
N ASP A 139 -18.32 -5.52 25.32
CA ASP A 139 -16.87 -5.62 25.36
C ASP A 139 -16.32 -5.91 23.95
N PRO A 140 -15.19 -5.29 23.56
CA PRO A 140 -14.57 -5.54 22.27
C PRO A 140 -14.12 -7.00 22.16
N VAL A 141 -14.44 -7.63 21.03
CA VAL A 141 -14.05 -9.02 20.79
C VAL A 141 -12.58 -9.07 20.36
N GLU A 142 -11.75 -9.73 21.17
CA GLU A 142 -10.35 -10.00 20.86
C GLU A 142 -10.19 -11.39 20.22
N LEU A 143 -9.68 -11.41 18.99
CA LEU A 143 -9.41 -12.62 18.23
C LEU A 143 -7.92 -12.90 18.29
N SER A 144 -7.55 -14.05 18.82
CA SER A 144 -6.17 -14.53 18.79
C SER A 144 -6.05 -15.67 17.78
N PHE A 145 -5.09 -15.56 16.86
CA PHE A 145 -4.73 -16.60 15.91
C PHE A 145 -3.31 -17.10 16.20
N PRO A 146 -3.11 -18.02 17.17
CA PRO A 146 -1.78 -18.46 17.60
C PRO A 146 -0.91 -18.98 16.47
N SER A 147 -1.48 -19.77 15.54
CA SER A 147 -0.77 -20.35 14.39
C SER A 147 -0.21 -19.31 13.42
N MET A 148 -0.76 -18.09 13.42
CA MET A 148 -0.33 -16.98 12.58
C MET A 148 0.44 -15.91 13.35
N LYS A 149 0.45 -15.96 14.70
CA LYS A 149 0.99 -14.91 15.59
C LYS A 149 0.34 -13.53 15.35
N VAL A 150 -0.95 -13.53 15.01
CA VAL A 150 -1.73 -12.31 14.77
C VAL A 150 -2.89 -12.27 15.77
N SER A 151 -3.10 -11.10 16.36
CA SER A 151 -4.27 -10.79 17.18
C SER A 151 -5.02 -9.60 16.60
N VAL A 152 -6.34 -9.71 16.49
CA VAL A 152 -7.21 -8.65 15.96
C VAL A 152 -8.23 -8.29 17.03
N LYS A 153 -8.33 -7.00 17.36
CA LYS A 153 -9.42 -6.49 18.21
C LYS A 153 -10.49 -5.89 17.31
N LEU A 154 -11.70 -6.39 17.40
CA LEU A 154 -12.82 -5.86 16.61
C LEU A 154 -13.39 -4.58 17.26
N PRO A 155 -13.80 -3.58 16.47
CA PRO A 155 -14.51 -2.41 16.98
C PRO A 155 -15.79 -2.80 17.73
N LYS A 156 -16.12 -2.08 18.81
CA LYS A 156 -17.33 -2.30 19.63
C LYS A 156 -18.65 -2.24 18.84
N ILE A 157 -18.66 -1.53 17.72
CA ILE A 157 -19.82 -1.36 16.83
C ILE A 157 -20.19 -2.68 16.14
N ILE A 158 -19.21 -3.56 15.95
CA ILE A 158 -19.45 -4.88 15.39
C ILE A 158 -20.09 -5.72 16.49
N ASP A 159 -21.42 -5.67 16.55
CA ASP A 159 -22.20 -6.65 17.29
C ASP A 159 -21.79 -8.03 16.75
N GLY A 160 -21.22 -8.88 17.59
CA GLY A 160 -20.75 -10.22 17.21
C GLY A 160 -21.86 -11.14 16.69
N SER A 161 -23.08 -10.65 16.48
CA SER A 161 -24.15 -11.42 15.89
C SER A 161 -24.01 -11.44 14.35
N CYS A 162 -23.71 -12.62 13.80
CA CYS A 162 -23.56 -12.90 12.36
C CYS A 162 -22.29 -12.36 11.68
N VAL A 163 -21.16 -12.32 12.40
CA VAL A 163 -19.87 -11.92 11.82
C VAL A 163 -18.92 -13.11 11.76
N CYS A 164 -18.21 -13.22 10.63
CA CYS A 164 -17.13 -14.16 10.42
C CYS A 164 -15.84 -13.40 10.12
N VAL A 165 -14.77 -13.76 10.82
CA VAL A 165 -13.43 -13.25 10.56
C VAL A 165 -12.56 -14.38 10.03
N ARG A 166 -12.09 -14.24 8.78
CA ARG A 166 -11.13 -15.15 8.16
C ARG A 166 -9.74 -14.54 8.25
N ALA A 167 -8.81 -15.30 8.80
CA ALA A 167 -7.39 -15.02 8.72
C ALA A 167 -6.72 -16.11 7.86
N ALA A 168 -6.06 -15.70 6.78
CA ALA A 168 -5.35 -16.59 5.89
C ALA A 168 -3.92 -16.07 5.71
N ARG A 169 -2.92 -16.90 6.03
CA ARG A 169 -1.52 -16.59 5.81
C ARG A 169 -0.98 -17.52 4.73
N SER A 170 -0.82 -16.97 3.53
CA SER A 170 -0.17 -17.65 2.41
C SER A 170 1.36 -17.53 2.53
N GLN A 171 2.08 -18.57 2.13
CA GLN A 171 3.54 -18.53 1.94
C GLN A 171 3.93 -17.92 0.59
N ILE A 172 2.98 -17.92 -0.36
CA ILE A 172 3.14 -17.33 -1.69
C ILE A 172 2.36 -16.04 -1.81
N ASP A 173 2.87 -15.13 -2.63
CA ASP A 173 2.16 -13.91 -2.97
C ASP A 173 1.10 -14.18 -4.03
N LEU A 174 -0.17 -14.09 -3.62
CA LEU A 174 -1.32 -14.35 -4.48
C LEU A 174 -1.91 -13.07 -5.07
N LEU A 175 -1.70 -11.92 -4.43
CA LEU A 175 -2.53 -10.73 -4.65
C LEU A 175 -1.73 -9.47 -4.99
N SER A 176 -0.44 -9.38 -4.66
CA SER A 176 0.28 -8.12 -4.90
C SER A 176 0.27 -7.76 -6.36
N GLU A 177 0.47 -8.70 -7.29
CA GLU A 177 0.51 -8.41 -8.72
C GLU A 177 -0.84 -7.96 -9.31
N LEU A 178 -1.95 -8.24 -8.60
CA LEU A 178 -3.29 -7.74 -8.92
C LEU A 178 -3.53 -6.33 -8.36
N SER A 179 -2.67 -5.85 -7.46
CA SER A 179 -2.77 -4.51 -6.90
C SER A 179 -2.41 -3.47 -7.95
N HIS A 180 -3.21 -2.40 -8.00
CA HIS A 180 -2.90 -1.20 -8.78
C HIS A 180 -1.53 -0.57 -8.46
N SER A 181 -0.99 -0.87 -7.28
CA SER A 181 0.31 -0.36 -6.81
C SER A 181 1.51 -1.23 -7.18
N PHE A 182 1.31 -2.39 -7.83
CA PHE A 182 2.38 -3.36 -8.06
C PHE A 182 3.39 -2.91 -9.10
N ALA A 183 2.90 -2.65 -10.31
CA ALA A 183 3.69 -2.01 -11.33
C ALA A 183 3.58 -0.50 -11.14
N LEU A 184 4.68 0.13 -10.74
CA LEU A 184 4.80 1.57 -10.85
C LEU A 184 4.55 1.94 -12.31
N LYS A 185 3.50 2.73 -12.56
CA LYS A 185 3.15 3.18 -13.94
C LYS A 185 4.31 3.90 -14.62
N PHE A 186 5.16 4.53 -13.82
CA PHE A 186 6.33 5.28 -14.24
C PHE A 186 7.51 4.91 -13.36
N ASP A 187 8.73 4.95 -13.90
CA ASP A 187 9.91 4.73 -13.08
C ASP A 187 10.00 5.85 -12.03
N MET A 188 10.36 5.49 -10.80
CA MET A 188 10.48 6.49 -9.74
C MET A 188 11.56 7.50 -10.14
N PRO A 189 11.27 8.82 -10.11
CA PRO A 189 12.31 9.81 -10.32
C PRO A 189 13.46 9.54 -9.36
N LYS A 190 14.69 9.45 -9.88
CA LYS A 190 15.91 9.21 -9.09
C LYS A 190 15.99 7.82 -8.42
N ARG A 191 15.29 6.79 -8.93
CA ARG A 191 15.31 5.41 -8.39
C ARG A 191 16.70 4.82 -8.14
N TYR A 192 17.67 5.17 -8.98
CA TYR A 192 19.05 4.67 -8.90
C TYR A 192 20.01 5.61 -8.14
N GLU A 193 19.52 6.74 -7.62
CA GLU A 193 20.36 7.61 -6.79
C GLU A 193 20.43 7.05 -5.37
N ASP A 194 21.65 6.91 -4.86
CA ASP A 194 21.88 6.61 -3.45
C ASP A 194 21.31 7.74 -2.58
N LEU A 195 20.75 7.37 -1.42
CA LEU A 195 20.16 8.29 -0.45
C LEU A 195 21.18 9.34 0.01
N PHE A 196 22.46 8.95 0.13
CA PHE A 196 23.53 9.90 0.44
C PHE A 196 23.68 10.95 -0.67
N SER A 197 23.77 10.51 -1.92
CA SER A 197 23.89 11.40 -3.09
C SER A 197 22.68 12.33 -3.22
N PHE A 198 21.48 11.80 -2.98
CA PHE A 198 20.25 12.56 -2.96
C PHE A 198 20.26 13.65 -1.88
N ASN A 199 20.59 13.28 -0.64
CA ASN A 199 20.65 14.21 0.50
C ASN A 199 21.68 15.32 0.30
N VAL A 200 22.83 15.00 -0.30
CA VAL A 200 23.88 15.99 -0.61
C VAL A 200 23.37 16.98 -1.66
N LYS A 201 22.73 16.51 -2.73
CA LYS A 201 22.12 17.40 -3.75
C LYS A 201 21.04 18.29 -3.14
N GLU A 202 20.14 17.72 -2.34
CA GLU A 202 19.08 18.49 -1.66
C GLU A 202 19.65 19.54 -0.70
N LEU A 203 20.72 19.20 0.03
CA LEU A 203 21.40 20.13 0.92
C LEU A 203 22.04 21.29 0.15
N ILE A 204 22.72 21.01 -0.96
CA ILE A 204 23.36 22.03 -1.82
C ILE A 204 22.29 22.99 -2.36
N GLU A 205 21.19 22.47 -2.90
CA GLU A 205 20.10 23.30 -3.41
C GLU A 205 19.40 24.09 -2.31
N SER A 206 19.19 23.49 -1.13
CA SER A 206 18.62 24.19 0.01
C SER A 206 19.53 25.33 0.49
N GLN A 207 20.85 25.16 0.47
CA GLN A 207 21.81 26.20 0.82
C GLN A 207 21.83 27.31 -0.24
N ARG A 208 21.77 26.95 -1.52
CA ARG A 208 21.70 27.89 -2.64
C ARG A 208 20.45 28.75 -2.57
N LEU A 209 19.27 28.15 -2.39
CA LEU A 209 18.01 28.86 -2.23
C LEU A 209 18.02 29.77 -1.00
N LYS A 210 18.58 29.30 0.12
CA LYS A 210 18.73 30.12 1.32
C LYS A 210 19.58 31.37 1.05
N LYS A 211 20.73 31.22 0.37
CA LYS A 211 21.57 32.38 -0.01
C LYS A 211 20.82 33.38 -0.88
N LEU A 212 20.08 32.92 -1.89
CA LEU A 212 19.28 33.78 -2.75
C LEU A 212 18.18 34.52 -1.95
N GLN A 213 17.51 33.84 -1.03
CA GLN A 213 16.52 34.44 -0.14
C GLN A 213 17.17 35.50 0.79
N ASP A 214 18.33 35.20 1.37
CA ASP A 214 19.06 36.11 2.26
C ASP A 214 19.60 37.34 1.50
N GLU A 215 20.05 37.17 0.25
CA GLU A 215 20.48 38.25 -0.65
C GLU A 215 19.29 39.16 -1.03
N ALA A 216 18.15 38.57 -1.39
CA ALA A 216 16.93 39.31 -1.70
C ALA A 216 16.44 40.12 -0.48
N ARG A 217 16.44 39.51 0.72
CA ARG A 217 16.13 40.21 1.98
C ARG A 217 17.12 41.34 2.26
N SER A 218 18.42 41.08 2.06
CA SER A 218 19.47 42.08 2.29
C SER A 218 19.36 43.27 1.34
N LYS A 219 18.97 43.03 0.08
CA LYS A 219 18.72 44.08 -0.91
C LYS A 219 17.48 44.89 -0.53
N PHE A 220 16.38 44.22 -0.18
CA PHE A 220 15.15 44.87 0.28
C PHE A 220 15.41 45.82 1.47
N TYR A 221 16.07 45.34 2.52
CA TYR A 221 16.38 46.20 3.67
C TYR A 221 17.38 47.31 3.35
N ARG A 222 18.22 47.16 2.32
CA ARG A 222 19.13 48.22 1.86
C ARG A 222 18.35 49.33 1.17
N GLU A 223 17.47 48.97 0.26
CA GLU A 223 16.58 49.90 -0.46
C GLU A 223 15.67 50.65 0.53
N VAL A 224 15.08 49.95 1.50
CA VAL A 224 14.29 50.58 2.58
C VAL A 224 15.13 51.57 3.40
N ARG A 225 16.36 51.19 3.81
CA ARG A 225 17.24 52.10 4.56
C ARG A 225 17.70 53.32 3.79
N GLU A 226 17.91 53.19 2.48
CA GLU A 226 18.27 54.33 1.61
C GLU A 226 17.07 55.27 1.47
N ARG A 227 15.88 54.73 1.23
CA ARG A 227 14.64 55.50 1.12
C ARG A 227 14.26 56.22 2.42
N VAL A 228 14.44 55.55 3.57
CA VAL A 228 14.27 56.15 4.90
C VAL A 228 15.21 57.34 5.08
N ARG A 229 16.51 57.18 4.74
CA ARG A 229 17.48 58.28 4.83
C ARG A 229 17.15 59.45 3.93
N GLU A 230 16.65 59.20 2.71
CA GLU A 230 16.19 60.26 1.81
C GLU A 230 15.01 61.04 2.40
N LEU A 231 13.99 60.33 2.90
CA LEU A 231 12.81 60.94 3.51
C LEU A 231 13.15 61.71 4.79
N GLU A 232 14.00 61.18 5.65
CA GLU A 232 14.50 61.88 6.85
C GLU A 232 15.25 63.16 6.48
N ASN A 233 16.08 63.12 5.43
CA ASN A 233 16.78 64.31 4.94
C ASN A 233 15.82 65.37 4.40
N ILE A 234 14.80 64.97 3.62
CA ILE A 234 13.77 65.87 3.08
C ILE A 234 12.96 66.53 4.21
N ILE A 235 12.56 65.75 5.22
CA ILE A 235 11.84 66.25 6.40
C ILE A 235 12.70 67.26 7.16
N LYS A 236 14.01 67.03 7.24
CA LYS A 236 14.96 67.89 7.96
C LYS A 236 15.27 69.21 7.23
N THR A 237 15.31 69.23 5.90
CA THR A 237 15.52 70.46 5.12
C THR A 237 14.26 71.32 5.01
N ASN A 238 13.07 70.71 4.92
CA ASN A 238 11.80 71.43 4.79
C ASN A 238 11.09 71.59 6.14
N ILE A 239 11.65 72.42 7.03
CA ILE A 239 11.13 72.66 8.40
C ILE A 239 9.77 73.39 8.40
N TYR A 240 9.43 74.12 7.33
CA TYR A 240 8.28 75.04 7.29
C TYR A 240 7.02 74.50 6.58
N LEU A 241 7.09 73.33 5.94
CA LEU A 241 5.93 72.68 5.30
C LEU A 241 5.42 71.54 6.19
N GLN A 242 4.10 71.41 6.31
CA GLN A 242 3.49 70.22 6.93
C GLN A 242 3.71 69.02 5.99
N ASN A 243 4.86 68.37 6.12
CA ASN A 243 5.27 67.17 5.36
C ASN A 243 4.48 65.92 5.85
N ILE A 244 3.16 65.97 5.76
CA ILE A 244 2.26 64.91 6.27
C ILE A 244 2.44 63.63 5.44
N LYS A 245 2.55 63.77 4.12
CA LYS A 245 2.70 62.63 3.19
C LYS A 245 4.03 61.92 3.36
N GLU A 246 5.11 62.66 3.52
CA GLU A 246 6.46 62.13 3.69
C GLU A 246 6.62 61.44 5.06
N LYS A 247 5.89 61.90 6.08
CA LYS A 247 5.81 61.22 7.39
C LYS A 247 5.01 59.92 7.31
N GLU A 248 3.88 59.92 6.61
CA GLU A 248 3.09 58.71 6.37
C GLU A 248 3.89 57.66 5.58
N GLU A 249 4.63 58.07 4.53
CA GLU A 249 5.51 57.18 3.76
C GLU A 249 6.67 56.63 4.62
N LEU A 250 7.24 57.45 5.50
CA LEU A 250 8.27 57.03 6.44
C LEU A 250 7.75 56.00 7.44
N ASP A 251 6.55 56.20 8.00
CA ASP A 251 5.92 55.24 8.92
C ASP A 251 5.60 53.91 8.23
N VAL A 252 5.14 53.95 6.97
CA VAL A 252 4.91 52.73 6.16
C VAL A 252 6.21 51.98 5.89
N LEU A 253 7.30 52.69 5.55
CA LEU A 253 8.60 52.07 5.29
C LEU A 253 9.27 51.53 6.56
N ASN A 254 9.07 52.18 7.71
CA ASN A 254 9.53 51.69 9.01
C ASN A 254 8.82 50.40 9.43
N MET A 255 7.60 50.18 8.95
CA MET A 255 6.81 48.96 9.18
C MET A 255 6.94 47.93 8.03
N ALA A 256 7.77 48.20 7.02
CA ALA A 256 7.90 47.32 5.86
C ALA A 256 8.72 46.06 6.20
N GLU A 257 8.10 44.90 6.05
CA GLU A 257 8.76 43.60 6.14
C GLU A 257 9.12 43.06 4.76
N ALA A 258 10.16 42.22 4.70
CA ALA A 258 10.52 41.55 3.45
C ALA A 258 9.36 40.62 2.98
N PRO A 259 9.14 40.48 1.67
CA PRO A 259 8.12 39.57 1.15
C PRO A 259 8.27 38.16 1.71
N TYR A 260 7.16 37.54 2.12
CA TYR A 260 7.18 36.18 2.63
C TYR A 260 7.58 35.20 1.52
N VAL A 261 8.68 34.48 1.74
CA VAL A 261 9.13 33.39 0.87
C VAL A 261 9.09 32.09 1.65
N SER A 262 8.51 31.05 1.07
CA SER A 262 8.45 29.73 1.69
C SER A 262 9.86 29.19 2.00
N PRO A 263 10.01 28.37 3.06
CA PRO A 263 11.28 27.76 3.40
C PRO A 263 11.87 26.98 2.21
N PRO A 264 13.21 27.00 2.01
CA PRO A 264 13.86 26.34 0.88
C PRO A 264 13.43 24.87 0.65
N ARG A 265 13.28 24.10 1.73
CA ARG A 265 12.82 22.69 1.66
C ARG A 265 11.40 22.55 1.13
N VAL A 266 10.51 23.48 1.46
CA VAL A 266 9.12 23.44 0.98
C VAL A 266 9.06 23.78 -0.50
N CYS A 267 9.90 24.71 -0.98
CA CYS A 267 10.05 25.00 -2.41
C CYS A 267 10.54 23.77 -3.18
N ILE A 268 11.60 23.11 -2.69
CA ILE A 268 12.16 21.89 -3.30
C ILE A 268 11.12 20.76 -3.35
N ALA A 269 10.37 20.55 -2.27
CA ALA A 269 9.32 19.55 -2.22
C ALA A 269 8.20 19.83 -3.25
N THR A 270 7.83 21.10 -3.40
CA THR A 270 6.81 21.53 -4.36
C THR A 270 7.27 21.31 -5.81
N GLU A 271 8.54 21.59 -6.12
CA GLU A 271 9.13 21.34 -7.45
C GLU A 271 9.26 19.84 -7.76
N CYS A 272 9.65 19.04 -6.77
CA CYS A 272 9.69 17.58 -6.90
C CYS A 272 8.29 17.00 -7.15
N GLY A 273 7.27 17.50 -6.44
CA GLY A 273 5.87 17.12 -6.66
C GLY A 273 5.41 17.42 -8.09
N LYS A 274 5.70 18.63 -8.61
CA LYS A 274 5.37 19.00 -9.99
C LYS A 274 6.09 18.15 -11.03
N SER A 275 7.35 17.79 -10.77
CA SER A 275 8.11 16.89 -11.65
C SER A 275 7.51 15.48 -11.67
N PHE A 276 6.99 15.02 -10.53
CA PHE A 276 6.27 13.74 -10.45
C PHE A 276 4.93 13.79 -11.20
N GLU A 277 4.17 14.87 -11.06
CA GLU A 277 2.91 15.09 -11.80
C GLU A 277 3.11 15.21 -13.30
N HIS A 278 4.18 15.87 -13.76
CA HIS A 278 4.50 15.95 -15.18
C HIS A 278 4.82 14.59 -15.80
N ASN A 279 5.41 13.68 -15.02
CA ASN A 279 5.64 12.30 -15.46
C ASN A 279 4.35 11.45 -15.44
N LEU A 280 3.26 11.93 -14.79
CA LEU A 280 1.97 11.22 -14.73
C LEU A 280 1.04 11.55 -15.93
N THR A 281 1.26 12.66 -16.63
CA THR A 281 0.50 13.13 -17.81
C THR A 281 1.18 12.77 -19.11
#